data_AF-A0A4P6ZI37-F1
#
_entry.id   AF-A0A4P6ZI37-F1
#
_cell.length_a   1.000
_cell.length_b   1.000
_cell.length_c   1.000
_cell.angle_alpha   90.00
_cell.angle_beta   90.00
_cell.angle_gamma   90.00
#
_symmetry.space_group_name_H-M   'P 1'
#
loop_
_entity.id
_entity.type
_entity.pdbx_description
1 polymer ?
#
loop_
_entity_poly.entity_id
_entity_poly.type
_entity_poly.pdbx_seq_one_letter_code
_entity_poly.pdbx_strand_id
1 'polypeptide(L)'
;MNERLKIKGNKIKVFEKYWENDDVSVIMILLVLHYSIGGKTLSVQLKKIAFILDAVKKNLNVSKLSTLLSSPWHISDGMRKMVIIAFEKGFLDIKETNSIISFSLTTEGSALIEKIEREKILPDLSSDIKIWSKAVSNNELKNQRLIW
;
A
#
# COMPACT_ATOMS: atom_id res chain seq x y z
N MET A 1 30.40 14.73 -22.44
CA MET A 1 29.34 13.83 -21.95
C MET A 1 29.16 14.08 -20.46
N ASN A 2 28.04 14.67 -20.03
CA ASN A 2 27.71 14.79 -18.61
C ASN A 2 27.12 13.47 -18.15
N GLU A 3 27.93 12.61 -17.55
CA GLU A 3 27.42 11.52 -16.72
C GLU A 3 26.65 12.15 -15.56
N ARG A 4 25.32 12.23 -15.70
CA ARG A 4 24.45 12.57 -14.57
C ARG A 4 24.70 11.50 -13.50
N LEU A 5 25.42 11.88 -12.44
CA LEU A 5 25.52 11.13 -11.20
C LEU A 5 24.10 10.69 -10.78
N LYS A 6 23.75 9.44 -11.07
CA LYS A 6 22.52 8.82 -10.54
C LYS A 6 22.78 8.59 -9.06
N ILE A 7 22.42 9.58 -8.24
CA ILE A 7 22.31 9.39 -6.80
C ILE A 7 21.22 8.33 -6.60
N LYS A 8 21.63 7.06 -6.43
CA LYS A 8 20.74 6.00 -5.97
C LYS A 8 20.47 6.29 -4.50
N GLY A 9 19.44 7.09 -4.23
CA GLY A 9 18.93 7.28 -2.88
C GLY A 9 18.61 5.91 -2.27
N ASN A 10 18.95 5.73 -0.99
CA ASN A 10 18.56 4.52 -0.28
C ASN A 10 17.04 4.46 -0.22
N LYS A 11 16.42 3.59 -1.04
CA LYS A 11 14.96 3.46 -1.17
C LYS A 11 14.26 3.28 0.18
N ILE A 12 14.89 2.57 1.13
CA ILE A 12 14.35 2.40 2.48
C ILE A 12 14.23 3.75 3.18
N LYS A 13 15.28 4.58 3.16
CA LYS A 13 15.27 5.91 3.78
C LYS A 13 14.29 6.86 3.12
N VAL A 14 14.13 6.77 1.80
CA VAL A 14 13.13 7.57 1.06
C VAL A 14 11.72 7.17 1.47
N PHE A 15 11.45 5.86 1.56
CA PHE A 15 10.16 5.36 2.03
C PHE A 15 9.87 5.76 3.48
N GLU A 16 10.88 5.71 4.37
CA GLU A 16 10.73 6.17 5.75
C GLU A 16 10.36 7.65 5.82
N LYS A 17 10.96 8.50 4.97
CA LYS A 17 10.58 9.91 4.86
C LYS A 17 9.17 10.13 4.33
N TYR A 18 8.70 9.30 3.41
CA TYR A 18 7.31 9.30 2.99
C TYR A 18 6.37 8.89 4.14
N TRP A 19 6.79 7.91 4.94
CA TRP A 19 6.01 7.44 6.09
C TRP A 19 5.93 8.44 7.24
N GLU A 20 6.90 9.34 7.37
CA GLU A 20 6.88 10.46 8.33
C GLU A 20 5.89 11.57 7.93
N ASN A 21 5.48 11.62 6.65
CA ASN A 21 4.50 12.59 6.16
C ASN A 21 3.11 11.94 6.14
N ASP A 22 2.20 12.44 6.98
CA ASP A 22 0.86 11.86 7.13
C ASP A 22 0.08 11.86 5.80
N ASP A 23 0.19 12.90 4.96
CA ASP A 23 -0.51 12.97 3.67
C ASP A 23 0.05 11.96 2.66
N VAL A 24 1.38 11.87 2.54
CA VAL A 24 2.01 10.89 1.65
C VAL A 24 1.72 9.46 2.11
N SER A 25 1.66 9.24 3.43
CA SER A 25 1.32 7.94 4.01
C SER A 25 -0.10 7.50 3.73
N VAL A 26 -1.05 8.44 3.84
CA VAL A 26 -2.43 8.21 3.41
C VAL A 26 -2.47 7.89 1.91
N ILE A 27 -1.77 8.66 1.07
CA ILE A 27 -1.69 8.40 -0.37
C ILE A 27 -1.17 6.99 -0.67
N MET A 28 -0.14 6.52 0.04
CA MET A 28 0.36 5.15 -0.11
C MET A 28 -0.71 4.10 0.15
N ILE A 29 -1.50 4.25 1.22
CA ILE A 29 -2.60 3.34 1.52
C ILE A 29 -3.65 3.38 0.42
N LEU A 30 -4.07 4.58 0.00
CA LEU A 30 -5.08 4.76 -1.04
C LEU A 30 -4.62 4.20 -2.40
N LEU A 31 -3.33 4.31 -2.75
CA LEU A 31 -2.75 3.70 -3.95
C LEU A 31 -2.82 2.15 -3.89
N VAL A 32 -2.54 1.57 -2.72
CA VAL A 32 -2.69 0.11 -2.53
C VAL A 32 -4.14 -0.30 -2.75
N LEU A 33 -5.10 0.45 -2.18
CA LEU A 33 -6.53 0.19 -2.38
C LEU A 33 -6.89 0.28 -3.86
N HIS A 34 -6.55 1.39 -4.51
CA HIS A 34 -6.86 1.67 -5.91
C HIS A 34 -6.38 0.55 -6.83
N TYR A 35 -5.12 0.13 -6.72
CA TYR A 35 -4.56 -0.90 -7.61
C TYR A 35 -4.93 -2.33 -7.23
N SER A 36 -5.43 -2.55 -6.00
CA SER A 36 -5.90 -3.86 -5.55
C SER A 36 -7.39 -4.09 -5.84
N ILE A 37 -8.16 -3.00 -6.03
CA ILE A 37 -9.57 -3.04 -6.44
C ILE A 37 -9.64 -3.27 -7.95
N GLY A 38 -10.48 -4.22 -8.36
CA GLY A 38 -10.59 -4.62 -9.77
C GLY A 38 -11.55 -5.79 -9.97
N GLY A 39 -12.27 -5.78 -11.09
CA GLY A 39 -13.31 -6.78 -11.38
C GLY A 39 -14.41 -6.76 -10.31
N LYS A 40 -14.59 -7.88 -9.60
CA LYS A 40 -15.58 -8.02 -8.51
C LYS A 40 -15.05 -7.60 -7.13
N THR A 41 -13.77 -7.26 -7.01
CA THR A 41 -13.15 -6.91 -5.72
C THR A 41 -13.36 -5.43 -5.43
N LEU A 42 -14.22 -5.13 -4.46
CA LEU A 42 -14.57 -3.76 -4.05
C LEU A 42 -13.89 -3.30 -2.75
N SER A 43 -13.22 -4.22 -2.04
CA SER A 43 -12.51 -3.90 -0.80
C SER A 43 -11.26 -4.75 -0.64
N VAL A 44 -10.34 -4.26 0.19
CA VAL A 44 -9.01 -4.84 0.40
C VAL A 44 -8.80 -5.08 1.88
N GLN A 45 -8.32 -6.28 2.24
CA GLN A 45 -8.07 -6.64 3.64
C GLN A 45 -6.82 -5.93 4.19
N LEU A 46 -6.82 -5.63 5.49
CA LEU A 46 -5.68 -5.01 6.18
C LEU A 46 -4.34 -5.75 5.93
N LYS A 47 -4.38 -7.09 5.94
CA LYS A 47 -3.22 -7.94 5.67
C LYS A 47 -2.55 -7.62 4.34
N LYS A 48 -3.36 -7.41 3.30
CA LYS A 48 -2.86 -7.12 1.95
C LYS A 48 -2.18 -5.76 1.90
N ILE A 49 -2.77 -4.75 2.56
CA ILE A 49 -2.19 -3.41 2.66
C ILE A 49 -0.84 -3.47 3.39
N ALA A 50 -0.79 -4.12 4.55
CA ALA A 50 0.42 -4.27 5.33
C ALA A 50 1.54 -4.98 4.56
N PHE A 51 1.22 -6.10 3.91
CA PHE A 51 2.17 -6.86 3.11
C PHE A 51 2.78 -6.03 1.98
N ILE A 52 1.94 -5.34 1.21
CA ILE A 52 2.41 -4.55 0.04
C ILE A 52 3.32 -3.41 0.49
N LEU A 53 2.93 -2.66 1.53
CA LEU A 53 3.73 -1.54 2.01
C LEU A 53 5.08 -1.98 2.57
N ASP A 54 5.14 -3.08 3.32
CA ASP A 54 6.41 -3.60 3.83
C ASP A 54 7.29 -4.17 2.71
N ALA A 55 6.69 -4.82 1.69
CA ALA A 55 7.42 -5.30 0.52
C ALA A 55 8.03 -4.15 -0.30
N VAL A 56 7.29 -3.04 -0.46
CA VAL A 56 7.78 -1.81 -1.11
C VAL A 56 8.88 -1.16 -0.26
N LYS A 57 8.68 -1.02 1.06
CA LYS A 57 9.69 -0.46 1.98
C LYS A 57 11.01 -1.20 1.89
N LYS A 58 10.96 -2.54 1.95
CA LYS A 58 12.13 -3.41 1.89
C LYS A 58 12.70 -3.57 0.47
N ASN A 59 12.10 -2.92 -0.54
CA ASN A 59 12.47 -2.99 -1.95
C ASN A 59 12.65 -4.43 -2.42
N LEU A 60 11.70 -5.28 -2.07
CA LEU A 60 11.74 -6.72 -2.37
C LEU A 60 11.44 -6.97 -3.84
N ASN A 61 11.91 -8.10 -4.34
CA ASN A 61 11.57 -8.58 -5.68
C ASN A 61 10.34 -9.49 -5.61
N VAL A 62 9.37 -9.29 -6.51
CA VAL A 62 8.17 -10.13 -6.67
C VAL A 62 8.52 -11.60 -6.90
N SER A 63 9.70 -11.90 -7.47
CA SER A 63 10.17 -13.29 -7.61
C SER A 63 10.31 -14.05 -6.28
N LYS A 64 10.35 -13.34 -5.14
CA LYS A 64 10.40 -13.92 -3.79
C LYS A 64 9.02 -14.01 -3.12
N LEU A 65 7.93 -13.71 -3.83
CA LEU A 65 6.57 -13.63 -3.26
C LEU A 65 6.20 -14.89 -2.46
N SER A 66 6.46 -16.09 -2.98
CA SER A 66 6.15 -17.35 -2.29
C SER A 66 6.87 -17.51 -0.95
N THR A 67 8.15 -17.11 -0.87
CA THR A 67 8.94 -17.11 0.37
C THR A 67 8.48 -16.05 1.36
N LEU A 68 8.00 -14.91 0.86
CA LEU A 68 7.50 -13.82 1.69
C LEU A 68 6.12 -14.16 2.28
N LEU A 69 5.30 -14.87 1.50
CA LEU A 69 3.99 -15.32 1.93
C LEU A 69 4.06 -16.32 3.11
N SER A 70 5.15 -17.05 3.28
CA SER A 70 5.34 -17.98 4.40
C SER A 70 5.85 -17.32 5.70
N SER A 71 6.24 -16.05 5.66
CA SER A 71 6.70 -15.30 6.84
C SER A 71 5.54 -14.55 7.51
N PRO A 72 5.55 -14.34 8.83
CA PRO A 72 4.59 -13.50 9.51
C PRO A 72 4.81 -12.01 9.23
N TRP A 73 3.74 -11.22 9.24
CA TRP A 73 3.77 -9.77 8.96
C TRP A 73 3.14 -9.00 10.11
N HIS A 74 3.81 -7.90 10.49
CA HIS A 74 3.40 -7.03 11.58
C HIS A 74 2.67 -5.80 11.02
N ILE A 75 1.51 -5.47 11.59
CA ILE A 75 0.83 -4.20 11.31
C ILE A 75 1.42 -3.16 12.26
N SER A 76 2.12 -2.15 11.76
CA SER A 76 2.70 -1.12 12.63
C SER A 76 1.61 -0.20 13.20
N ASP A 77 1.82 0.32 14.41
CA ASP A 77 0.93 1.34 15.00
C ASP A 77 0.78 2.57 14.09
N GLY A 78 1.85 2.91 13.35
CA GLY A 78 1.82 3.95 12.33
C GLY A 78 0.79 3.67 11.24
N MET A 79 0.63 2.43 10.80
CA MET A 79 -0.37 2.08 9.78
C MET A 79 -1.79 2.29 10.31
N ARG A 80 -2.04 1.93 11.57
CA ARG A 80 -3.33 2.15 12.21
C ARG A 80 -3.67 3.64 12.27
N LYS A 81 -2.71 4.48 12.70
CA LYS A 81 -2.87 5.94 12.70
C LYS A 81 -3.25 6.46 11.31
N MET A 82 -2.56 6.00 10.26
CA MET A 82 -2.81 6.48 8.89
C MET A 82 -4.16 6.04 8.34
N VAL A 83 -4.61 4.83 8.65
CA VAL A 83 -5.96 4.35 8.30
C VAL A 83 -7.04 5.22 8.96
N ILE A 84 -6.87 5.55 10.25
CA ILE A 84 -7.81 6.41 10.97
C ILE A 84 -7.85 7.80 10.33
N ILE A 85 -6.69 8.41 10.05
CA ILE A 85 -6.62 9.73 9.39
C ILE A 85 -7.29 9.69 8.01
N ALA A 86 -7.06 8.64 7.22
CA ALA A 86 -7.69 8.51 5.91
C ALA A 86 -9.22 8.38 6.00
N PHE A 87 -9.71 7.66 7.02
CA PHE A 87 -11.13 7.52 7.30
C PHE A 87 -11.75 8.86 7.76
N GLU A 88 -11.11 9.56 8.70
CA GLU A 88 -11.56 10.87 9.19
C GLU A 88 -11.58 11.94 8.08
N LYS A 89 -10.64 11.86 7.12
CA LYS A 89 -10.62 12.72 5.92
C LYS A 89 -11.64 12.29 4.86
N GLY A 90 -12.38 11.21 5.06
CA GLY A 90 -13.40 10.72 4.14
C GLY A 90 -12.85 10.11 2.85
N PHE A 91 -11.60 9.61 2.84
CA PHE A 91 -10.98 9.02 1.65
C PHE A 91 -11.17 7.51 1.54
N LEU A 92 -11.49 6.84 2.63
CA LEU A 92 -11.77 5.41 2.63
C LEU A 92 -12.90 5.08 3.59
N ASP A 93 -13.58 3.96 3.33
CA ASP A 93 -14.53 3.33 4.22
C ASP A 93 -13.90 2.10 4.88
N ILE A 94 -14.30 1.85 6.13
CA ILE A 94 -13.93 0.66 6.88
C ILE A 94 -15.14 -0.26 6.95
N LYS A 95 -14.97 -1.52 6.57
CA LYS A 95 -15.99 -2.58 6.66
C LYS A 95 -15.46 -3.72 7.48
N GLU A 96 -16.28 -4.25 8.38
CA GLU A 96 -16.00 -5.47 9.11
C GLU A 96 -17.02 -6.54 8.72
N THR A 97 -16.54 -7.74 8.40
CA THR A 97 -17.40 -8.89 8.10
C THR A 97 -16.72 -10.16 8.61
N ASN A 98 -17.39 -10.93 9.47
CA ASN A 98 -16.84 -12.15 10.07
C ASN A 98 -15.45 -11.93 10.72
N SER A 99 -15.29 -10.82 11.46
CA SER A 99 -14.03 -10.41 12.10
C SER A 99 -12.88 -10.12 11.12
N ILE A 100 -13.18 -9.93 9.84
CA ILE A 100 -12.23 -9.50 8.82
C ILE A 100 -12.50 -8.02 8.53
N ILE A 101 -11.49 -7.19 8.80
CA ILE A 101 -11.50 -5.77 8.46
C ILE A 101 -11.02 -5.61 7.00
N SER A 102 -11.85 -4.94 6.20
CA SER A 102 -11.53 -4.54 4.84
C SER A 102 -11.81 -3.06 4.60
N PHE A 103 -11.16 -2.51 3.59
CA PHE A 103 -11.18 -1.09 3.27
C PHE A 103 -11.58 -0.90 1.81
N SER A 104 -12.40 0.11 1.54
CA SER A 104 -12.75 0.54 0.18
C SER A 104 -12.47 2.03 0.02
N LEU A 105 -12.18 2.46 -1.21
CA LEU A 105 -12.10 3.89 -1.49
C LEU A 105 -13.50 4.51 -1.49
N THR A 106 -13.62 5.72 -0.96
CA THR A 106 -14.78 6.57 -1.20
C THR A 106 -14.67 7.21 -2.59
N THR A 107 -15.69 7.96 -2.99
CA THR A 107 -15.65 8.78 -4.22
C THR A 107 -14.53 9.81 -4.13
N GLU A 108 -14.38 10.47 -2.98
CA GLU A 108 -13.37 11.48 -2.71
C GLU A 108 -11.95 10.89 -2.74
N GLY A 109 -11.75 9.73 -2.09
CA GLY A 109 -10.45 9.04 -2.12
C GLY A 109 -10.07 8.57 -3.52
N SER A 110 -11.05 8.11 -4.31
CA SER A 110 -10.85 7.74 -5.70
C SER A 110 -10.43 8.94 -6.55
N ALA A 111 -11.13 10.07 -6.44
CA ALA A 111 -10.81 11.30 -7.15
C ALA A 111 -9.42 11.84 -6.80
N LEU A 112 -9.02 11.74 -5.52
CA LEU A 112 -7.67 12.13 -5.08
C LEU A 112 -6.59 11.28 -5.75
N ILE A 113 -6.75 9.95 -5.79
CA ILE A 113 -5.77 9.06 -6.43
C ILE A 113 -5.72 9.29 -7.94
N GLU A 114 -6.85 9.48 -8.61
CA GLU A 114 -6.87 9.80 -10.03
C GLU A 114 -6.12 11.10 -10.34
N LYS A 115 -6.24 12.11 -9.47
CA LYS A 115 -5.48 13.35 -9.57
C LYS A 115 -3.97 13.08 -9.44
N ILE A 116 -3.55 12.33 -8.43
CA ILE A 116 -2.15 11.98 -8.17
C ILE A 116 -1.53 11.24 -9.35
N GLU A 117 -2.25 10.26 -9.91
CA GLU A 117 -1.81 9.49 -11.08
C GLU A 117 -1.70 10.37 -12.33
N ARG A 118 -2.70 11.22 -12.57
CA ARG A 118 -2.71 12.14 -13.73
C ARG A 118 -1.58 13.16 -13.65
N GLU A 119 -1.34 13.72 -12.47
CA GLU A 119 -0.30 14.71 -12.22
C GLU A 119 1.09 14.09 -12.01
N LYS A 120 1.17 12.74 -12.00
CA LYS A 120 2.40 11.97 -11.76
C LYS A 120 3.10 12.39 -10.47
N ILE A 121 2.31 12.58 -9.42
CA ILE A 121 2.83 12.84 -8.08
C ILE A 121 3.35 11.49 -7.54
N LEU A 122 4.66 11.39 -7.29
CA LEU A 122 5.35 10.17 -6.79
C LEU A 122 5.30 8.95 -7.75
N PRO A 123 5.73 9.09 -9.02
CA PRO A 123 5.52 8.07 -10.05
C PRO A 123 6.25 6.75 -9.76
N ASP A 124 7.45 6.81 -9.16
CA ASP A 124 8.22 5.62 -8.79
C ASP A 124 7.51 4.82 -7.69
N LEU A 125 6.91 5.51 -6.72
CA LEU A 125 6.17 4.89 -5.62
C LEU A 125 4.87 4.26 -6.12
N SER A 126 4.10 4.99 -6.94
CA SER A 126 2.91 4.44 -7.60
C SER A 126 3.24 3.18 -8.40
N SER A 127 4.33 3.19 -9.17
CA SER A 127 4.78 2.03 -9.94
C SER A 127 5.11 0.84 -9.05
N ASP A 128 5.91 1.03 -8.00
CA ASP A 128 6.30 -0.04 -7.08
C ASP A 128 5.06 -0.63 -6.36
N ILE A 129 4.14 0.21 -5.89
CA ILE A 129 2.88 -0.22 -5.25
C ILE A 129 1.98 -0.97 -6.23
N LYS A 130 1.85 -0.50 -7.47
CA LYS A 130 1.03 -1.13 -8.51
C LYS A 130 1.49 -2.54 -8.84
N ILE A 131 2.81 -2.73 -8.96
CA ILE A 131 3.42 -4.04 -9.24
C ILE A 131 3.02 -5.03 -8.13
N TRP A 132 3.22 -4.68 -6.87
CA TRP A 132 2.89 -5.56 -5.74
C TRP A 132 1.38 -5.78 -5.57
N SER A 133 0.56 -4.74 -5.77
CA SER A 133 -0.90 -4.83 -5.66
C SER A 133 -1.52 -5.81 -6.65
N LYS A 134 -0.93 -5.90 -7.86
CA LYS A 134 -1.31 -6.87 -8.90
C LYS A 134 -0.72 -8.26 -8.69
N ALA A 135 0.49 -8.35 -8.12
CA ALA A 135 1.14 -9.62 -7.88
C ALA A 135 0.51 -10.42 -6.73
N VAL A 136 -0.03 -9.74 -5.71
CA VAL A 136 -0.57 -10.37 -4.50
C VAL A 136 -2.07 -10.60 -4.63
N SER A 137 -2.52 -11.86 -4.63
CA SER A 137 -3.94 -12.19 -4.55
C SER A 137 -4.42 -12.35 -3.11
N ASN A 138 -5.72 -12.10 -2.87
CA ASN A 138 -6.31 -12.32 -1.53
C ASN A 138 -6.27 -13.80 -1.10
N ASN A 139 -6.26 -14.74 -2.06
CA ASN A 139 -6.24 -16.17 -1.77
C ASN A 139 -4.89 -16.61 -1.19
N GLU A 140 -3.79 -16.01 -1.64
CA GLU A 140 -2.44 -16.29 -1.15
C GLU A 140 -2.23 -15.82 0.30
N LEU A 141 -2.98 -14.81 0.74
CA LEU A 141 -2.91 -14.25 2.09
C LEU A 141 -3.76 -15.00 3.14
N LYS A 142 -4.59 -15.96 2.71
CA LYS A 142 -5.50 -16.71 3.62
C LYS A 142 -4.75 -17.46 4.74
N ASN A 143 -3.57 -17.97 4.43
CA ASN A 143 -2.78 -18.77 5.36
C ASN A 143 -1.76 -17.95 6.16
N GLN A 144 -1.70 -16.63 5.95
CA GLN A 144 -0.80 -15.78 6.70
C GLN A 144 -1.32 -15.50 8.11
N ARG A 145 -0.51 -15.89 9.10
CA ARG A 145 -0.69 -15.45 10.49
C ARG A 145 -0.20 -14.00 10.60
N LEU A 146 -1.13 -13.10 10.92
CA LEU A 146 -0.76 -11.79 11.44
C LEU A 146 -0.19 -11.99 12.83
N ILE A 147 0.99 -11.42 13.07
CA ILE A 147 1.44 -11.19 14.44
C ILE A 147 0.96 -9.78 14.77
N TRP A 148 0.06 -9.73 15.75
CA TRP A 148 -0.47 -8.50 16.32
C TRP A 148 0.53 -7.89 17.30
#